data_AF-A0ABD5ZSR4-F1
#
_entry.id   AF-A0ABD5ZSR4-F1
#
_cell.length_a   1.000
_cell.length_b   1.000
_cell.length_c   1.000
_cell.angle_alpha   90.00
_cell.angle_beta   90.00
_cell.angle_gamma   90.00
#
_symmetry.space_group_name_H-M   'P 1'
#
loop_
_entity.id
_entity.type
_entity.pdbx_description
1 polymer ?
#
loop_
_entity_poly.entity_id
_entity_poly.type
_entity_poly.pdbx_seq_one_letter_code
_entity_poly.pdbx_strand_id
1 'polypeptide(L)'
;MADRIGRVVPRYWEGVAAALFLLVAADLLTTVYAARAVGVGAEANPVVRWALRRGVGTLVAVNLVALVLLVGLFYALAELLKRTGPDRRRSLAMLVEVFIGLLLFAGLAVVANNAAVIVSGGAAG
;
A
#
# COMPACT_ATOMS: atom_id res chain seq x y z
N MET A 1 -0.22 -21.24 -23.43
CA MET A 1 0.49 -20.63 -22.28
C MET A 1 0.13 -19.14 -22.11
N ALA A 2 0.06 -18.36 -23.19
CA ALA A 2 -0.39 -16.96 -23.19
C ALA A 2 -1.81 -16.75 -22.60
N ASP A 3 -2.77 -17.63 -22.93
CA ASP A 3 -4.15 -17.59 -22.38
C ASP A 3 -4.23 -17.70 -20.86
N ARG A 4 -3.26 -18.38 -20.23
CA ARG A 4 -3.22 -18.52 -18.78
C ARG A 4 -2.75 -17.20 -18.14
N ILE A 5 -1.82 -16.47 -18.76
CA ILE A 5 -1.33 -15.16 -18.28
C ILE A 5 -2.41 -14.08 -18.46
N GLY A 6 -3.13 -14.09 -19.59
CA GLY A 6 -4.19 -13.13 -19.89
C GLY A 6 -5.34 -13.13 -18.89
N ARG A 7 -5.59 -14.26 -18.20
CA ARG A 7 -6.60 -14.37 -17.13
C ARG A 7 -6.08 -14.08 -15.73
N VAL A 8 -4.77 -14.22 -15.49
CA VAL A 8 -4.19 -14.04 -14.14
C VAL A 8 -3.83 -12.58 -13.90
N VAL A 9 -3.37 -11.86 -14.92
CA VAL A 9 -3.02 -10.43 -14.81
C VAL A 9 -4.20 -9.57 -14.34
N PRO A 10 -5.43 -9.68 -14.88
CA PRO A 10 -6.58 -8.94 -14.38
C PRO A 10 -6.90 -9.24 -12.91
N ARG A 11 -6.82 -10.51 -12.49
CA ARG A 11 -7.06 -10.93 -11.11
C ARG A 11 -6.03 -10.35 -10.13
N TYR A 12 -4.76 -10.22 -10.55
CA TYR A 12 -3.76 -9.54 -9.73
C TYR A 12 -4.04 -8.03 -9.65
N TRP A 13 -4.51 -7.41 -10.72
CA TRP A 13 -4.89 -6.00 -10.71
C TRP A 13 -6.09 -5.72 -9.79
N GLU A 14 -7.09 -6.61 -9.74
CA GLU A 14 -8.20 -6.52 -8.79
C GLU A 14 -7.71 -6.57 -7.34
N GLY A 15 -6.82 -7.52 -7.03
CA GLY A 15 -6.22 -7.64 -5.69
C GLY A 15 -5.36 -6.42 -5.30
N VAL A 16 -4.58 -5.90 -6.24
CA VAL A 16 -3.78 -4.68 -6.04
C VAL A 16 -4.67 -3.46 -5.85
N ALA A 17 -5.72 -3.29 -6.64
CA ALA A 17 -6.66 -2.18 -6.51
C ALA A 17 -7.38 -2.19 -5.15
N ALA A 18 -7.89 -3.35 -4.72
CA ALA A 18 -8.52 -3.50 -3.41
C ALA A 18 -7.53 -3.21 -2.26
N ALA A 19 -6.31 -3.74 -2.34
CA ALA A 19 -5.27 -3.50 -1.35
C ALA A 19 -4.92 -2.01 -1.25
N LEU A 20 -4.70 -1.35 -2.39
CA LEU A 20 -4.34 0.07 -2.45
C LEU A 20 -5.47 0.99 -1.98
N PHE A 21 -6.72 0.66 -2.31
CA PHE A 21 -7.87 1.41 -1.81
C PHE A 21 -7.95 1.35 -0.28
N LEU A 22 -7.82 0.15 0.29
CA LEU A 22 -7.78 -0.04 1.75
C LEU A 22 -6.58 0.66 2.38
N LEU A 23 -5.39 0.53 1.78
CA LEU A 23 -4.16 1.14 2.28
C LEU A 23 -4.30 2.66 2.36
N VAL A 24 -4.66 3.31 1.25
CA VAL A 24 -4.64 4.78 1.17
C VAL A 24 -5.73 5.41 2.02
N ALA A 25 -6.96 4.87 1.98
CA ALA A 25 -8.06 5.43 2.75
C ALA A 25 -7.88 5.20 4.25
N ALA A 26 -7.47 3.98 4.65
CA ALA A 26 -7.27 3.66 6.05
C ALA A 26 -6.04 4.39 6.62
N ASP A 27 -4.93 4.44 5.88
CA ASP A 27 -3.70 5.14 6.28
C ASP A 27 -3.93 6.64 6.52
N LEU A 28 -4.62 7.32 5.60
CA LEU A 28 -4.92 8.74 5.75
C LEU A 28 -5.79 9.01 6.98
N LEU A 29 -6.84 8.21 7.19
CA LEU A 29 -7.75 8.40 8.30
C LEU A 29 -7.04 8.24 9.64
N THR A 30 -6.17 7.23 9.76
CA THR A 30 -5.51 6.92 11.02
C THR A 30 -4.28 7.75 11.28
N THR A 31 -3.56 8.15 10.24
CA THR A 31 -2.48 9.12 10.37
C THR A 31 -3.02 10.44 10.91
N VAL A 32 -4.17 10.91 10.39
CA VAL A 32 -4.82 12.13 10.90
C VAL A 32 -5.36 11.94 12.32
N TYR A 33 -5.98 10.80 12.62
CA TYR A 33 -6.49 10.52 13.96
C TYR A 33 -5.38 10.41 15.01
N ALA A 34 -4.33 9.64 14.74
CA ALA A 34 -3.17 9.50 15.62
C ALA A 34 -2.47 10.85 15.83
N ALA A 35 -2.28 11.64 14.76
CA ALA A 35 -1.72 12.98 14.88
C ALA A 35 -2.55 13.91 15.78
N ARG A 36 -3.89 13.72 15.83
CA ARG A 36 -4.75 14.45 16.77
C ARG A 36 -4.69 13.91 18.19
N ALA A 37 -4.57 12.60 18.37
CA ALA A 37 -4.55 11.97 19.68
C ALA A 37 -3.23 12.16 20.43
N VAL A 38 -2.09 11.97 19.76
CA VAL A 38 -0.74 11.99 20.38
C VAL A 38 0.17 13.10 19.86
N GLY A 39 -0.31 13.91 18.91
CA GLY A 39 0.43 15.01 18.31
C GLY A 39 1.38 14.57 17.19
N VAL A 40 1.66 15.50 16.26
CA VAL A 40 2.53 15.26 15.08
C VAL A 40 3.97 14.90 15.46
N GLY A 41 4.43 15.26 16.66
CA GLY A 41 5.77 14.96 17.14
C GLY A 41 6.04 13.47 17.39
N ALA A 42 4.99 12.69 17.65
CA ALA A 42 5.08 11.25 17.88
C ALA A 42 5.28 10.44 16.59
N GLU A 43 5.11 11.06 15.41
CA GLU A 43 5.28 10.39 14.12
C GLU A 43 6.76 10.06 13.86
N ALA A 44 7.06 8.77 13.75
CA ALA A 44 8.41 8.26 13.52
C ALA A 44 8.84 8.43 12.06
N ASN A 45 7.90 8.34 11.10
CA ASN A 45 8.20 8.50 9.69
C ASN A 45 8.45 9.98 9.36
N PRO A 46 9.69 10.38 8.99
CA PRO A 46 10.02 11.78 8.76
C PRO A 46 9.23 12.41 7.60
N VAL A 47 8.83 11.62 6.60
CA VAL A 47 8.03 12.08 5.45
C VAL A 47 6.59 12.38 5.87
N VAL A 48 5.97 11.45 6.61
CA VAL A 48 4.61 11.62 7.13
C VAL A 48 4.55 12.77 8.13
N ARG A 49 5.53 12.86 9.03
CA ARG A 49 5.65 13.97 9.99
C ARG A 49 5.78 15.32 9.29
N TRP A 50 6.59 15.40 8.24
CA TRP A 50 6.72 16.62 7.45
C TRP A 50 5.41 16.98 6.74
N ALA A 51 4.71 15.99 6.17
CA ALA A 51 3.45 16.20 5.48
C ALA A 51 2.35 16.68 6.42
N LEU A 52 2.24 16.06 7.61
CA LEU A 52 1.32 16.46 8.67
C LEU A 52 1.54 17.91 9.12
N ARG A 53 2.80 18.36 9.26
CA ARG A 53 3.13 19.76 9.61
C ARG A 53 2.67 20.76 8.54
N ARG A 54 2.58 20.35 7.28
CA ARG A 54 2.07 21.18 6.17
C ARG A 54 0.56 21.05 5.95
N GLY A 55 -0.12 20.23 6.74
CA GLY A 55 -1.57 20.03 6.69
C GLY A 55 -2.01 18.83 5.86
N VAL A 56 -3.28 18.47 6.02
CA VAL A 56 -3.89 17.24 5.47
C VAL A 56 -3.78 17.15 3.95
N GLY A 57 -3.87 18.27 3.22
CA GLY A 57 -3.72 18.26 1.76
C GLY A 57 -2.35 17.77 1.29
N THR A 58 -1.27 18.12 2.01
CA THR A 58 0.08 17.63 1.70
C THR A 58 0.20 16.14 1.98
N LEU A 59 -0.41 15.67 3.07
CA LEU A 59 -0.45 14.25 3.41
C LEU A 59 -1.19 13.42 2.34
N VAL A 60 -2.33 13.91 1.85
CA VAL A 60 -3.06 13.30 0.72
C VAL A 60 -2.18 13.24 -0.53
N ALA A 61 -1.50 14.33 -0.88
CA ALA A 61 -0.62 14.37 -2.05
C ALA A 61 0.53 13.37 -1.95
N VAL A 62 1.17 13.24 -0.78
CA VAL A 62 2.24 12.25 -0.53
C VAL A 62 1.71 10.83 -0.70
N ASN A 63 0.52 10.53 -0.14
CA ASN A 63 -0.12 9.23 -0.29
C ASN A 63 -0.49 8.92 -1.76
N LEU A 64 -0.98 9.91 -2.52
CA LEU A 64 -1.25 9.76 -3.95
C LEU A 64 0.02 9.49 -4.76
N VAL A 65 1.14 10.14 -4.43
CA VAL A 65 2.43 9.88 -5.08
C VAL A 65 2.89 8.45 -4.78
N ALA A 66 2.82 8.02 -3.51
CA ALA A 66 3.15 6.65 -3.13
C ALA A 66 2.29 5.62 -3.88
N LEU A 67 0.97 5.88 -3.99
CA LEU A 67 0.04 5.07 -4.77
C LEU A 67 0.46 4.95 -6.24
N VAL A 68 0.77 6.07 -6.90
CA VAL A 68 1.20 6.07 -8.31
C VAL A 68 2.51 5.29 -8.49
N LEU A 69 3.47 5.44 -7.57
CA LEU A 69 4.73 4.69 -7.60
C LEU A 69 4.51 3.18 -7.44
N LEU A 70 3.64 2.77 -6.52
CA LEU A 70 3.26 1.38 -6.29
C LEU A 70 2.59 0.77 -7.53
N VAL A 71 1.63 1.47 -8.13
CA VAL A 71 0.96 1.07 -9.37
C VAL A 71 1.95 0.96 -10.53
N GLY A 72 2.83 1.95 -10.69
CA GLY A 72 3.85 1.96 -11.74
C GLY A 72 4.85 0.82 -11.59
N LEU A 73 5.30 0.54 -10.37
CA LEU A 73 6.20 -0.58 -10.07
C LEU A 73 5.52 -1.92 -10.39
N PHE A 74 4.26 -2.10 -9.98
CA PHE A 74 3.52 -3.32 -10.29
C PHE A 74 3.34 -3.50 -11.81
N TYR A 75 2.99 -2.42 -12.53
CA TYR A 75 2.90 -2.44 -13.98
C TYR A 75 4.22 -2.84 -14.64
N ALA A 76 5.35 -2.26 -14.20
CA ALA A 76 6.67 -2.59 -14.72
C ALA A 76 7.03 -4.06 -14.48
N LEU A 77 6.74 -4.60 -13.29
CA LEU A 77 6.95 -6.01 -12.97
C LEU A 77 6.09 -6.94 -13.83
N ALA A 78 4.80 -6.61 -14.00
CA ALA A 78 3.90 -7.38 -14.85
C ALA A 78 4.37 -7.38 -16.32
N GLU A 79 4.84 -6.23 -16.81
CA GLU A 79 5.36 -6.10 -18.17
C GLU A 79 6.68 -6.85 -18.37
N LEU A 80 7.58 -6.81 -17.39
CA LEU A 80 8.81 -7.60 -17.40
C LEU A 80 8.52 -9.11 -17.41
N LEU A 81 7.50 -9.55 -16.67
CA LEU A 81 7.10 -10.96 -16.63
C LEU A 81 6.59 -11.47 -17.98
N LYS A 82 5.86 -10.64 -18.74
CA LYS A 82 5.41 -10.99 -20.10
C LYS A 82 6.58 -11.18 -21.08
N ARG A 83 7.66 -10.42 -20.89
CA ARG A 83 8.83 -10.38 -21.79
C ARG A 83 9.91 -11.41 -21.43
N THR A 84 9.80 -12.06 -20.28
CA THR A 84 10.85 -12.94 -19.74
C THR A 84 10.71 -14.38 -20.25
N GLY A 85 11.79 -14.91 -20.83
CA GLY A 85 11.90 -16.31 -21.27
C GLY A 85 11.79 -17.34 -20.14
N PRO A 86 11.56 -18.62 -20.46
CA PRO A 86 11.18 -19.67 -19.50
C PRO A 86 12.15 -19.86 -18.33
N ASP A 87 13.45 -19.70 -18.54
CA ASP A 87 14.48 -19.97 -17.53
C ASP A 87 14.45 -18.99 -16.34
N ARG A 88 14.12 -17.72 -16.59
CA ARG A 88 14.04 -16.67 -15.54
C ARG A 88 12.62 -16.39 -15.07
N ARG A 89 11.61 -16.93 -15.75
CA ARG A 89 10.20 -16.65 -15.51
C ARG A 89 9.74 -17.08 -14.12
N ARG A 90 10.29 -18.17 -13.58
CA ARG A 90 9.93 -18.69 -12.25
C ARG A 90 10.41 -17.76 -11.13
N SER A 91 11.67 -17.31 -11.19
CA SER A 91 12.21 -16.37 -10.21
C SER A 91 11.50 -15.02 -10.26
N LEU A 92 11.18 -14.53 -11.45
CA LEU A 92 10.45 -13.27 -11.60
C LEU A 92 8.99 -13.38 -11.14
N ALA A 93 8.33 -14.51 -11.38
CA ALA A 93 7.00 -14.77 -10.84
C ALA A 93 7.01 -14.79 -9.30
N MET A 94 8.02 -15.43 -8.69
CA MET A 94 8.19 -15.42 -7.24
C MET A 94 8.43 -14.01 -6.69
N LEU A 95 9.22 -13.18 -7.38
CA LEU A 95 9.40 -11.77 -7.01
C LEU A 95 8.07 -11.00 -7.03
N VAL A 96 7.25 -11.21 -8.05
CA VAL A 96 5.90 -10.62 -8.15
C VAL A 96 5.00 -11.09 -7.01
N GLU A 97 4.99 -12.40 -6.71
CA GLU A 97 4.21 -12.95 -5.60
C GLU A 97 4.65 -12.40 -4.25
N VAL A 98 5.96 -12.31 -3.99
CA VAL A 98 6.51 -11.70 -2.77
C VAL A 98 6.13 -10.23 -2.69
N PHE A 99 6.24 -9.48 -3.79
CA PHE A 99 5.85 -8.07 -3.83
C PHE A 99 4.36 -7.89 -3.50
N ILE A 100 3.47 -8.68 -4.11
CA ILE A 100 2.03 -8.65 -3.82
C ILE A 100 1.77 -9.05 -2.35
N GLY A 101 2.42 -10.12 -1.87
CA GLY A 101 2.29 -10.59 -0.50
C GLY A 101 2.71 -9.54 0.53
N LEU A 102 3.82 -8.84 0.27
CA LEU A 102 4.28 -7.73 1.10
C LEU A 102 3.32 -6.54 1.05
N LEU A 103 2.77 -6.21 -0.12
CA LEU A 103 1.74 -5.17 -0.27
C LEU A 103 0.52 -5.48 0.61
N LEU A 104 0.02 -6.71 0.51
CA LEU A 104 -1.14 -7.18 1.25
C LEU A 104 -0.85 -7.20 2.74
N PHE A 105 0.31 -7.72 3.15
CA PHE A 105 0.73 -7.74 4.54
C PHE A 105 0.85 -6.33 5.11
N ALA A 106 1.47 -5.41 4.39
CA ALA A 106 1.57 -4.01 4.80
C ALA A 106 0.18 -3.37 4.92
N GLY A 107 -0.71 -3.62 3.95
CA GLY A 107 -2.09 -3.13 4.01
C GLY A 107 -2.87 -3.67 5.20
N LEU A 108 -2.76 -4.96 5.47
CA LEU A 108 -3.38 -5.61 6.63
C LEU A 108 -2.78 -5.11 7.95
N ALA A 109 -1.47 -4.92 8.02
CA ALA A 109 -0.79 -4.39 9.21
C ALA A 109 -1.23 -2.96 9.49
N VAL A 110 -1.36 -2.12 8.46
CA VAL A 110 -1.93 -0.78 8.57
C VAL A 110 -3.38 -0.88 9.08
N VAL A 111 -4.24 -1.69 8.45
CA VAL A 111 -5.63 -1.89 8.91
C VAL A 111 -5.72 -2.40 10.35
N ALA A 112 -4.85 -3.33 10.76
CA ALA A 112 -4.83 -3.88 12.12
C ALA A 112 -4.36 -2.84 13.14
N ASN A 113 -3.28 -2.11 12.84
CA ASN A 113 -2.81 -0.98 13.64
C ASN A 113 -3.92 0.08 13.79
N ASN A 114 -4.61 0.35 12.69
CA ASN A 114 -5.70 1.31 12.62
C ASN A 114 -6.90 0.88 13.47
N ALA A 115 -7.30 -0.38 13.40
CA ALA A 115 -8.37 -0.95 14.24
C ALA A 115 -7.98 -0.92 15.73
N ALA A 116 -6.73 -1.25 16.06
CA ALA A 116 -6.22 -1.19 17.42
C ALA A 116 -6.27 0.22 18.00
N VAL A 117 -5.91 1.25 17.22
CA VAL A 117 -5.98 2.65 17.65
C VAL A 117 -7.43 3.09 17.90
N ILE A 118 -8.39 2.70 17.05
CA ILE A 118 -9.80 3.02 17.25
C ILE A 118 -10.34 2.36 18.53
N VAL A 119 -10.04 1.07 18.75
CA VAL A 119 -10.46 0.35 19.96
C VAL A 119 -9.84 0.97 21.22
N SER A 120 -8.54 1.29 21.16
CA SER A 120 -7.81 1.92 22.27
C SER A 120 -8.30 3.35 22.56
N GLY A 121 -8.63 4.12 21.51
CA GLY A 121 -9.13 5.49 21.62
C GLY A 121 -10.60 5.58 22.01
N GLY A 122 -11.40 4.55 21.69
CA GLY A 122 -12.81 4.44 22.10
C GLY A 122 -13.02 4.05 23.56
N ALA A 123 -12.00 3.49 24.23
CA ALA A 123 -12.04 3.17 25.66
C ALA A 123 -11.74 4.36 26.59
N ALA A 124 -11.37 5.51 26.02
CA ALA A 124 -11.03 6.75 26.75
C ALA A 124 -12.03 7.89 26.52
N GLY A 125 -13.19 7.60 25.91
CA GLY A 125 -14.30 8.55 25.69
C GLY A 125 -15.47 8.30 26.63
#